data_AF-A0A5K3FUF5-F1
#
_entry.id   AF-A0A5K3FUF5-F1
#
_cell.length_a   1.000
_cell.length_b   1.000
_cell.length_c   1.000
_cell.angle_alpha   90.00
_cell.angle_beta   90.00
_cell.angle_gamma   90.00
#
_symmetry.space_group_name_H-M   'P 1'
#
loop_
_entity.id
_entity.type
_entity.pdbx_description
1 polymer ?
#
loop_
_entity_poly.entity_id
_entity_poly.type
_entity_poly.pdbx_seq_one_letter_code
_entity_poly.pdbx_strand_id
1 'polypeptide(L)'
;AKGTEEAIPKESFIFIIALGSVVAIVALLGLVGVQKRSRCMLLTYKCCGGESSKDWKTVPPSCCEKAVLVCKDPYKQGCGEAVYKMYKPYLTSMAVVSILLAIVEFAAVFGACVLSHKAKG
;
A
#
# COMPACT_ATOMS: atom_id res chain seq x y z
N ALA A 1 0.99 15.19 -47.28
CA ALA A 1 0.61 14.30 -46.16
C ALA A 1 0.01 15.17 -45.06
N LYS A 2 -1.24 14.90 -44.66
CA LYS A 2 -1.95 15.63 -43.62
C LYS A 2 -1.23 15.29 -42.30
N GLY A 3 -0.62 16.30 -41.67
CA GLY A 3 -0.10 16.15 -40.32
C GLY A 3 -1.22 15.64 -39.44
N THR A 4 -1.04 14.47 -38.84
CA THR A 4 -1.88 14.05 -37.73
C THR A 4 -1.53 14.99 -36.59
N GLU A 5 -2.32 16.05 -36.48
CA GLU A 5 -2.47 16.80 -35.24
C GLU A 5 -2.78 15.75 -34.17
N GLU A 6 -1.80 15.46 -33.31
CA GLU A 6 -1.97 14.64 -32.12
C GLU A 6 -2.91 15.41 -31.19
N ALA A 7 -4.21 15.39 -31.50
CA ALA A 7 -5.24 15.77 -30.55
C ALA A 7 -5.11 14.79 -29.39
N ILE A 8 -4.53 15.24 -28.28
CA ILE A 8 -4.42 14.46 -27.06
C ILE A 8 -5.84 13.95 -26.74
N PRO A 9 -6.07 12.63 -26.74
CA PRO A 9 -7.41 12.11 -26.55
C PRO A 9 -7.88 12.52 -25.16
N LYS A 10 -8.98 13.27 -25.10
CA LYS A 10 -9.67 13.68 -23.85
C LYS A 10 -9.88 12.53 -22.85
N GLU A 11 -9.97 11.30 -23.37
CA GLU A 11 -10.01 10.07 -22.59
C GLU A 11 -8.76 9.89 -21.70
N SER A 12 -7.55 10.16 -22.22
CA SER A 12 -6.30 10.02 -21.46
C SER A 12 -6.17 11.01 -20.31
N PHE A 13 -6.70 12.24 -20.45
CA PHE A 13 -6.71 13.23 -19.37
C PHE A 13 -7.59 12.78 -18.20
N ILE A 14 -8.76 12.21 -18.49
CA ILE A 14 -9.67 11.69 -17.46
C ILE A 14 -9.02 10.55 -16.67
N PHE A 15 -8.31 9.64 -17.34
CA PHE A 15 -7.55 8.57 -16.68
C PHE A 15 -6.48 9.10 -15.72
N ILE A 16 -5.70 10.11 -16.13
CA ILE A 16 -4.63 10.69 -15.30
C ILE A 16 -5.22 11.37 -14.06
N ILE A 17 -6.30 12.15 -14.22
CA ILE A 17 -6.97 12.82 -13.10
C ILE A 17 -7.56 11.79 -12.13
N ALA A 18 -8.22 10.75 -12.66
CA ALA A 18 -8.79 9.67 -11.85
C ALA A 18 -7.70 8.94 -11.05
N LEU A 19 -6.63 8.49 -11.70
CA LEU A 19 -5.50 7.82 -11.04
C LEU A 19 -4.83 8.73 -10.00
N GLY A 20 -4.56 9.99 -10.35
CA GLY A 20 -3.96 10.96 -9.43
C GLY A 20 -4.83 11.21 -8.19
N SER A 21 -6.14 11.34 -8.36
CA SER A 21 -7.09 11.50 -7.24
C SER A 21 -7.08 10.27 -6.32
N VAL A 22 -7.01 9.06 -6.87
CA VAL A 22 -6.94 7.81 -6.10
C VAL A 22 -5.64 7.76 -5.28
N VAL A 23 -4.50 8.09 -5.90
CA VAL A 23 -3.20 8.11 -5.20
C VAL A 23 -3.21 9.14 -4.05
N ALA A 24 -3.77 10.34 -4.29
CA ALA A 24 -3.89 11.37 -3.27
C ALA A 24 -4.76 10.90 -2.09
N ILE A 25 -5.91 10.27 -2.35
CA ILE A 25 -6.79 9.73 -1.30
C ILE A 25 -6.06 8.66 -0.49
N VAL A 26 -5.37 7.72 -1.13
CA VAL A 26 -4.60 6.67 -0.45
C VAL A 26 -3.50 7.27 0.44
N ALA A 27 -2.77 8.28 -0.05
CA ALA A 27 -1.75 8.97 0.73
C ALA A 27 -2.33 9.67 1.97
N LEU A 28 -3.47 10.35 1.83
CA LEU A 28 -4.17 11.00 2.94
C LEU A 28 -4.64 9.98 3.99
N LEU A 29 -5.19 8.84 3.56
CA LEU A 29 -5.57 7.75 4.46
C LEU A 29 -4.35 7.18 5.21
N GLY A 30 -3.19 7.08 4.56
CA GLY A 30 -1.92 6.71 5.19
C GLY A 30 -1.49 7.70 6.28
N LEU A 31 -1.48 9.00 5.99
CA LEU A 31 -1.16 10.06 6.96
C LEU A 31 -2.12 10.05 8.17
N VAL A 32 -3.42 9.91 7.93
CA VAL A 32 -4.43 9.82 9.00
C VAL A 32 -4.24 8.52 9.80
N GLY A 33 -3.86 7.43 9.13
CA GLY A 33 -3.55 6.14 9.76
C GLY A 33 -2.40 6.21 10.77
N VAL A 34 -1.33 6.95 10.46
CA VAL A 34 -0.19 7.18 11.36
C VAL A 34 -0.62 7.90 12.65
N GLN A 35 -1.60 8.81 12.56
CA GLN A 35 -2.08 9.58 13.71
C GLN A 35 -3.16 8.84 14.53
N LYS A 36 -3.67 7.68 14.07
CA LYS A 36 -4.76 6.97 14.73
C LYS A 36 -4.25 6.25 15.99
N ARG A 37 -4.97 6.44 17.11
CA ARG A 37 -4.60 5.90 18.43
C ARG A 37 -4.37 4.39 18.37
N SER A 38 -3.18 3.96 18.80
CA SER A 38 -2.60 2.60 18.72
C SER A 38 -3.45 1.43 19.26
N ARG A 39 -4.59 1.70 19.90
CA ARG A 39 -5.46 0.67 20.51
C ARG A 39 -6.19 -0.20 19.49
N CYS A 40 -6.57 0.36 18.34
CA CYS A 40 -7.27 -0.42 17.31
C CYS A 40 -6.38 -1.53 16.77
N MET A 41 -5.07 -1.27 16.62
CA MET A 41 -4.09 -2.23 16.14
C MET A 41 -4.05 -3.49 17.03
N LEU A 42 -4.04 -3.30 18.36
CA LEU A 42 -4.00 -4.40 19.34
C LEU A 42 -5.21 -5.34 19.21
N LEU A 43 -6.41 -4.77 19.01
CA LEU A 43 -7.65 -5.52 18.88
C LEU A 43 -7.79 -6.17 17.49
N THR A 44 -7.49 -5.42 16.42
CA THR A 44 -7.61 -5.90 15.03
C THR A 44 -6.65 -7.05 14.75
N TYR A 45 -5.41 -6.96 15.24
CA TYR A 45 -4.37 -7.95 14.93
C TYR A 45 -4.09 -8.94 16.07
N LYS A 46 -4.88 -8.90 17.16
CA LYS A 46 -4.71 -9.76 18.34
C LYS A 46 -3.23 -9.87 18.75
N CYS A 47 -2.62 -8.72 18.99
CA CYS A 47 -1.19 -8.58 19.26
C CYS A 47 -0.95 -7.69 20.48
N CYS A 48 0.23 -7.80 21.09
CA CYS A 48 0.57 -6.97 22.24
C CYS A 48 2.02 -6.47 22.19
N GLY A 49 2.18 -5.15 22.29
CA GLY A 49 3.49 -4.49 22.17
C GLY A 49 3.98 -4.40 20.73
N GLY A 50 5.15 -3.81 20.53
CA GLY A 50 5.81 -3.79 19.22
C GLY A 50 6.33 -5.17 18.88
N GLU A 51 7.14 -5.74 19.76
CA GLU A 51 7.68 -7.10 19.65
C GLU A 51 7.01 -8.06 20.64
N SER A 52 6.66 -7.58 21.84
CA SER A 52 6.11 -8.42 22.90
C SER A 52 5.31 -7.62 23.93
N SER A 53 4.47 -8.30 24.71
CA SER A 53 3.76 -7.71 25.85
C SER A 53 4.66 -7.07 26.90
N LYS A 54 5.96 -7.41 26.90
CA LYS A 54 6.99 -6.83 27.78
C LYS A 54 7.35 -5.38 27.44
N ASP A 55 6.98 -4.89 26.26
CA ASP A 55 7.19 -3.49 25.87
C ASP A 55 6.37 -2.52 26.75
N TRP A 56 5.39 -3.05 27.49
CA TRP A 56 4.56 -2.30 28.42
C TRP A 56 5.04 -2.47 29.87
N LYS A 57 5.20 -1.35 30.58
CA LYS A 57 5.31 -1.36 32.06
C LYS A 57 4.03 -1.86 32.72
N THR A 58 2.88 -1.57 32.13
CA THR A 58 1.55 -2.06 32.54
C THR A 58 0.77 -2.40 31.28
N VAL A 59 0.46 -3.68 31.10
CA VAL A 59 -0.19 -4.19 29.89
C VAL A 59 -1.62 -3.62 29.78
N PRO A 60 -1.97 -2.96 28.67
CA PRO A 60 -3.31 -2.40 28.50
C PRO A 60 -4.36 -3.52 28.31
N PRO A 61 -5.61 -3.31 28.73
CA PRO A 61 -6.70 -4.28 28.56
C PRO A 61 -6.88 -4.76 27.11
N SER A 62 -6.63 -3.90 26.12
CA SER A 62 -6.74 -4.22 24.69
C SER A 62 -5.74 -5.28 24.18
N CYS A 63 -4.75 -5.66 24.99
CA CYS A 63 -3.86 -6.80 24.72
C CYS A 63 -4.47 -8.17 25.10
N CYS A 64 -5.70 -8.18 25.64
CA CYS A 64 -6.41 -9.37 26.09
C CYS A 64 -7.76 -9.48 25.37
N GLU A 65 -8.17 -10.71 25.06
CA GLU A 65 -9.40 -11.00 24.30
C GLU A 65 -10.69 -10.48 24.97
N LYS A 66 -10.69 -10.36 26.31
CA LYS A 66 -11.85 -9.90 27.10
C LYS A 66 -11.74 -8.45 27.58
N ALA A 67 -10.72 -7.69 27.15
CA ALA A 67 -10.49 -6.31 27.59
C ALA A 67 -10.65 -6.10 29.12
N VAL A 68 -10.21 -7.08 29.91
CA VAL A 68 -10.29 -7.03 31.38
C VAL A 68 -9.28 -6.04 31.94
N LEU A 69 -9.66 -5.33 33.01
CA LEU A 69 -8.83 -4.29 33.65
C LEU A 69 -7.44 -4.81 34.04
N VAL A 70 -7.35 -6.11 34.40
CA VAL A 70 -6.09 -6.82 34.67
C VAL A 70 -5.91 -7.92 33.61
N CYS A 71 -5.04 -7.66 32.64
CA CYS A 71 -4.70 -8.60 31.58
C CYS A 71 -3.69 -9.63 32.09
N LYS A 72 -4.16 -10.86 32.39
CA LYS A 72 -3.33 -11.94 32.93
C LYS A 72 -2.69 -12.82 31.85
N ASP A 73 -3.30 -12.88 30.68
CA ASP A 73 -2.83 -13.66 29.52
C ASP A 73 -2.84 -12.79 28.26
N PRO A 74 -1.79 -11.97 28.03
CA PRO A 74 -1.72 -11.10 26.86
C PRO A 74 -1.42 -11.89 25.57
N TYR A 75 -1.78 -11.31 24.43
CA TYR A 75 -1.38 -11.85 23.13
C TYR A 75 0.15 -12.04 23.05
N LYS A 76 0.57 -13.26 22.68
CA LYS A 76 2.00 -13.64 22.63
C LYS A 76 2.75 -13.02 21.45
N GLN A 77 2.05 -12.69 20.38
CA GLN A 77 2.64 -12.08 19.18
C GLN A 77 2.75 -10.55 19.33
N GLY A 78 3.90 -10.00 18.96
CA GLY A 78 4.09 -8.56 18.80
C GLY A 78 3.30 -8.02 17.62
N CYS A 79 2.93 -6.74 17.68
CA CYS A 79 2.17 -6.12 16.60
C CYS A 79 2.98 -5.86 15.34
N GLY A 80 4.31 -5.71 15.46
CA GLY A 80 5.20 -5.64 14.30
C GLY A 80 5.14 -6.93 13.48
N GLU A 81 5.27 -8.07 14.14
CA GLU A 81 5.20 -9.38 13.50
C GLU A 81 3.79 -9.67 12.97
N ALA A 82 2.74 -9.35 13.74
CA ALA A 82 1.36 -9.56 13.31
C ALA A 82 1.02 -8.77 12.04
N VAL A 83 1.45 -7.50 11.97
CA VAL A 83 1.29 -6.66 10.78
C VAL A 83 2.12 -7.16 9.62
N TYR A 84 3.40 -7.47 9.84
CA TYR A 84 4.27 -8.00 8.79
C TYR A 84 3.67 -9.27 8.16
N LYS A 85 3.20 -10.21 8.98
CA LYS A 85 2.58 -11.45 8.52
C LYS A 85 1.31 -11.19 7.70
N MET A 86 0.52 -10.19 8.07
CA MET A 86 -0.68 -9.80 7.33
C MET A 86 -0.34 -9.16 5.98
N TYR A 87 0.68 -8.30 5.90
CA TYR A 87 1.06 -7.62 4.66
C TYR A 87 1.94 -8.45 3.72
N LYS A 88 2.71 -9.41 4.25
CA LYS A 88 3.65 -10.24 3.47
C LYS A 88 3.08 -10.78 2.15
N PRO A 89 1.92 -11.47 2.11
CA PRO A 89 1.39 -11.98 0.84
C PRO A 89 1.02 -10.87 -0.14
N TYR A 90 0.51 -9.73 0.34
CA TYR A 90 0.16 -8.59 -0.50
C TYR A 90 1.41 -7.91 -1.07
N LEU A 91 2.43 -7.69 -0.25
CA LEU A 91 3.71 -7.11 -0.70
C LEU A 91 4.35 -7.99 -1.77
N THR A 92 4.37 -9.31 -1.56
CA THR A 92 4.88 -10.25 -2.57
C THR A 92 4.04 -10.21 -3.85
N SER A 93 2.71 -10.22 -3.74
CA SER A 93 1.82 -10.17 -4.91
C SER A 93 1.96 -8.86 -5.70
N MET A 94 1.92 -7.71 -5.03
CA MET A 94 2.09 -6.40 -5.65
C MET A 94 3.47 -6.27 -6.30
N ALA A 95 4.54 -6.74 -5.64
CA ALA A 95 5.88 -6.69 -6.20
C ALA A 95 5.98 -7.44 -7.54
N VAL A 96 5.39 -8.64 -7.62
CA VAL A 96 5.35 -9.42 -8.88
C VAL A 96 4.58 -8.68 -9.97
N VAL A 97 3.39 -8.16 -9.65
CA VAL A 97 2.56 -7.43 -10.62
C VAL A 97 3.27 -6.17 -11.11
N SER A 98 3.89 -5.40 -10.22
CA SER A 98 4.63 -4.18 -10.57
C SER A 98 5.81 -4.48 -11.50
N ILE A 99 6.53 -5.59 -11.30
CA ILE A 99 7.62 -6.00 -12.18
C ILE A 99 7.11 -6.32 -13.59
N LEU A 100 5.99 -7.06 -13.69
CA LEU A 100 5.39 -7.38 -14.99
C LEU A 100 4.92 -6.13 -15.72
N LEU A 101 4.28 -5.19 -15.02
CA LEU A 101 3.86 -3.91 -15.58
C LEU A 101 5.06 -3.09 -16.07
N ALA A 102 6.14 -3.01 -15.28
CA ALA A 102 7.36 -2.31 -15.68
C ALA A 102 7.94 -2.87 -16.99
N ILE A 103 7.99 -4.19 -17.16
CA ILE A 103 8.47 -4.83 -18.40
C ILE A 103 7.60 -4.42 -19.61
N VAL A 104 6.27 -4.43 -19.45
CA VAL A 104 5.33 -4.02 -20.50
C VAL A 104 5.51 -2.55 -20.85
N GLU A 105 5.63 -1.68 -19.85
CA GLU A 105 5.85 -0.24 -20.04
C GLU A 105 7.17 0.05 -20.76
N PHE A 106 8.26 -0.60 -20.34
CA PHE A 106 9.56 -0.46 -21.01
C PHE A 106 9.51 -0.93 -22.46
N ALA A 107 8.85 -2.07 -22.74
CA ALA A 107 8.68 -2.57 -24.10
C ALA A 107 7.85 -1.62 -24.97
N ALA A 108 6.78 -1.03 -24.42
CA ALA A 108 5.94 -0.06 -25.12
C ALA A 108 6.72 1.22 -25.47
N VAL A 109 7.51 1.75 -24.52
CA VAL A 109 8.37 2.93 -24.76
C VAL A 109 9.42 2.62 -25.84
N PHE A 110 10.09 1.47 -25.77
CA PHE A 110 11.05 1.06 -26.81
C PHE A 110 10.38 0.93 -28.18
N GLY A 111 9.22 0.28 -28.25
CA GLY A 111 8.45 0.13 -29.49
C GLY A 111 8.05 1.48 -30.09
N ALA A 112 7.58 2.42 -29.26
CA ALA A 112 7.23 3.76 -29.69
C ALA A 112 8.44 4.54 -30.24
N CYS A 113 9.60 4.43 -29.57
CA CYS A 113 10.85 5.06 -30.04
C CYS A 113 11.28 4.53 -31.42
N VAL A 114 11.23 3.21 -31.62
CA VAL A 114 11.56 2.58 -32.91
C VAL A 114 10.59 3.02 -34.01
N LEU A 115 9.29 3.06 -33.72
CA LEU A 115 8.27 3.50 -34.67
C LEU A 115 8.46 4.98 -35.05
N SER A 116 8.73 5.85 -34.07
CA SER A 116 8.99 7.28 -34.30
C SER A 116 10.22 7.51 -35.18
N HIS A 117 11.27 6.70 -35.03
CA HIS A 117 12.46 6.76 -35.90
C HIS A 117 12.14 6.33 -37.34
N LYS A 118 11.34 5.26 -37.51
CA LYS A 118 10.90 4.77 -38.84
C LYS A 118 9.92 5.72 -39.54
N ALA A 119 9.15 6.52 -38.81
CA ALA A 119 8.18 7.47 -39.36
C ALA A 119 8.82 8.80 -39.81
N LYS A 120 10.06 9.09 -39.41
CA LYS A 120 10.80 10.31 -39.76
C LYS A 120 11.80 10.12 -40.92
N GLY A 121 12.02 8.90 -41.38
CA GLY A 121 12.86 8.57 -42.55
C GLY A 121 12.01 8.12 -43.73
#